data_AF-A0A926EMU1-F1
#
_entry.id   AF-A0A926EMU1-F1
#
_cell.length_a   1.000
_cell.length_b   1.000
_cell.length_c   1.000
_cell.angle_alpha   90.00
_cell.angle_beta   90.00
_cell.angle_gamma   90.00
#
_symmetry.space_group_name_H-M   'P 1'
#
loop_
_entity.id
_entity.type
_entity.pdbx_description
1 polymer ?
#
loop_
_entity_poly.entity_id
_entity_poly.type
_entity_poly.pdbx_seq_one_letter_code
_entity_poly.pdbx_strand_id
1 'polypeptide(L)' 'MLKIKISYKNEEEKQRALQALSGLKIIKIGKEQVKKGHKNIYINAE' A
#
# COMPACT_ATOMS: atom_id res chain seq x y z
N MET A 1 6.43 -13.45 -5.81
CA MET A 1 5.86 -12.13 -6.17
C MET A 1 4.49 -11.97 -5.53
N LEU A 2 4.45 -11.32 -4.38
CA LEU A 2 3.23 -10.97 -3.64
C LEU A 2 2.57 -9.72 -4.22
N LYS A 3 1.24 -9.74 -4.32
CA LYS A 3 0.42 -8.54 -4.61
C LYS A 3 -0.35 -8.15 -3.35
N ILE A 4 -0.10 -6.96 -2.85
CA ILE A 4 -0.63 -6.45 -1.59
C ILE A 4 -1.49 -5.23 -1.89
N LYS A 5 -2.72 -5.21 -1.41
CA LYS A 5 -3.60 -4.05 -1.49
C LYS A 5 -3.69 -3.40 -0.11
N ILE A 6 -3.23 -2.16 0.00
CA ILE A 6 -3.42 -1.35 1.21
C ILE A 6 -4.57 -0.40 0.96
N SER A 7 -5.53 -0.38 1.88
CA SER A 7 -6.61 0.62 1.91
C SER A 7 -6.44 1.45 3.16
N TYR A 8 -6.40 2.78 3.03
CA TYR A 8 -6.20 3.71 4.14
C TYR A 8 -7.13 4.93 4.01
N LYS A 9 -7.45 5.54 5.16
CA LYS A 9 -8.23 6.77 5.21
C LYS A 9 -7.35 8.00 5.45
N ASN A 10 -6.25 7.84 6.19
CA ASN A 10 -5.31 8.92 6.50
C ASN A 10 -3.86 8.50 6.18
N GLU A 11 -2.94 9.48 6.14
CA GLU A 11 -1.54 9.23 5.80
C GLU A 11 -0.79 8.46 6.92
N GLU A 12 -1.22 8.54 8.18
CA GLU A 12 -0.64 7.73 9.27
C GLU A 12 -0.90 6.23 9.11
N GLU A 13 -2.12 5.83 8.71
CA GLU A 13 -2.45 4.44 8.39
C GLU A 13 -1.62 3.93 7.20
N LYS A 14 -1.45 4.78 6.17
CA LYS A 14 -0.60 4.48 5.01
C LYS A 14 0.85 4.23 5.42
N GLN A 15 1.43 5.12 6.22
CA GLN A 15 2.82 4.98 6.66
C GLN A 15 3.02 3.73 7.51
N ARG A 16 2.12 3.44 8.46
CA ARG A 16 2.18 2.21 9.26
C ARG A 16 2.10 0.95 8.40
N ALA A 17 1.20 0.92 7.42
CA ALA A 17 1.07 -0.21 6.52
C ALA A 17 2.32 -0.37 5.62
N LEU A 18 2.90 0.72 5.12
CA LEU A 18 4.15 0.67 4.36
C LEU A 18 5.34 0.23 5.23
N GLN A 19 5.40 0.67 6.48
CA GLN A 19 6.44 0.26 7.42
C GLN A 19 6.35 -1.23 7.76
N ALA A 20 5.14 -1.78 7.92
CA ALA A 20 4.94 -3.22 8.07
C ALA A 20 5.43 -4.03 6.85
N LEU A 21 5.43 -3.40 5.67
CA LEU A 21 5.95 -3.99 4.43
C LEU A 21 7.45 -3.73 4.21
N SER A 22 8.12 -2.96 5.07
CA SER A 22 9.56 -2.66 4.93
C SER A 22 10.46 -3.90 5.00
N GLY A 23 9.97 -4.99 5.60
CA GLY A 23 10.65 -6.30 5.61
C GLY A 23 10.49 -7.09 4.30
N LEU A 24 9.70 -6.61 3.35
CA LEU A 24 9.51 -7.19 2.04
C LEU A 24 10.20 -6.33 0.98
N LYS A 25 10.76 -6.98 -0.05
CA LYS A 25 11.40 -6.26 -1.14
C LYS A 25 10.34 -5.71 -2.08
N ILE A 26 9.96 -4.45 -1.88
CA ILE A 26 8.97 -3.78 -2.72
C ILE A 26 9.53 -3.61 -4.14
N ILE A 27 8.92 -4.29 -5.11
CA ILE A 27 9.30 -4.22 -6.53
C ILE A 27 8.63 -3.02 -7.20
N LYS A 28 7.33 -2.81 -6.92
CA LYS A 28 6.56 -1.75 -7.57
C LYS A 28 5.41 -1.29 -6.69
N ILE A 29 5.28 0.03 -6.57
CA ILE A 29 4.13 0.67 -5.95
C ILE A 29 3.25 1.23 -7.08
N GLY A 30 1.99 0.81 -7.12
CA GLY A 30 0.99 1.28 -8.06
C GLY A 30 0.48 2.68 -7.72
N LYS A 31 -0.27 3.30 -8.64
CA LYS A 31 -0.89 4.61 -8.40
C LYS A 31 -1.94 4.52 -7.30
N GLU A 32 -2.01 5.56 -6.47
CA GLU A 32 -3.05 5.75 -5.46
C GLU A 32 -4.42 5.88 -6.17
N GLN A 33 -5.40 5.10 -5.76
CA GLN A 33 -6.77 5.14 -6.27
C GLN A 33 -7.74 5.47 -5.15
N VAL A 34 -8.51 6.54 -5.31
CA VAL A 34 -9.58 6.91 -4.40
C VAL A 34 -10.86 6.20 -4.83
N LYS A 35 -11.42 5.35 -3.96
CA LYS A 35 -12.68 4.63 -4.22
C LYS A 35 -13.55 4.66 -2.97
N LYS A 36 -14.77 5.17 -3.10
CA LYS A 36 -15.77 5.30 -2.00
C LYS A 36 -15.20 5.96 -0.72
N GLY A 37 -14.41 7.02 -0.86
CA GLY A 37 -13.84 7.75 0.29
C GLY A 37 -12.61 7.10 0.94
N HIS A 38 -12.11 5.99 0.38
CA HIS A 38 -10.87 5.35 0.81
C HIS A 38 -9.80 5.48 -0.27
N LYS A 39 -8.55 5.71 0.15
CA LYS A 39 -7.38 5.64 -0.72
C LYS A 39 -6.87 4.21 -0.74
N ASN A 40 -6.62 3.68 -1.93
CA ASN A 40 -6.09 2.34 -2.12
C ASN A 40 -4.77 2.42 -2.87
N ILE A 41 -3.79 1.64 -2.45
CA ILE A 41 -2.53 1.47 -3.17
C ILE A 41 -2.22 -0.01 -3.33
N TYR A 42 -1.76 -0.37 -4.52
CA TYR A 42 -1.41 -1.74 -4.87
C TYR A 42 0.10 -1.85 -4.90
N ILE A 43 0.66 -2.76 -4.14
CA ILE A 43 2.10 -2.95 -3.99
C ILE A 43 2.45 -4.36 -4.45
N ASN A 44 3.42 -4.46 -5.35
CA ASN A 44 4.04 -5.71 -5.72
C ASN A 44 5.34 -5.84 -4.92
N ALA A 45 5.47 -6.91 -4.15
CA ALA A 45 6.66 -7.22 -3.37
C ALA A 45 7.19 -8.62 -3.73
N GLU A 46 8.49 -8.83 -3.54
CA GLU A 46 9.17 -10.13 -3.66
C GLU A 46 9.37 -10.76 -2.28
#